data_AF-R2SF11-F1
#
_entry.id   AF-R2SF11-F1
#
_cell.length_a   1.000
_cell.length_b   1.000
_cell.length_c   1.000
_cell.angle_alpha   90.00
_cell.angle_beta   90.00
_cell.angle_gamma   90.00
#
_symmetry.space_group_name_H-M   'P 1'
#
loop_
_entity.id
_entity.type
_entity.pdbx_description
1 polymer ?
#
loop_
_entity_poly.entity_id
_entity_poly.type
_entity_poly.pdbx_seq_one_letter_code
_entity_poly.pdbx_strand_id
1 'polypeptide(L)'
;MRFGRFRIGMRTMKTALAVMICIFLFHITNRGAPMIAALAAVFSLRQDLTTSVSFGRSRILGNTLGGLFAIFYFFVSQFFHNNFLVQLFLLPALVAVIIIFSDGINNNAGIVSAIATMLLIALSLDKSESILYALQRVADTFIGTTVAILLNFLIRPPEQEKEEALTEDLAILKEKEEKLQELLAEVQEKIQDQEPKDPSKK
;
A
#
# COMPACT_ATOMS: atom_id res chain seq x y z
N MET A 1 -0.01 6.70 -25.45
CA MET A 1 0.91 7.47 -26.33
C MET A 1 2.35 7.15 -25.92
N ARG A 2 3.26 6.87 -26.86
CA ARG A 2 4.69 6.62 -26.56
C ARG A 2 5.53 7.85 -26.94
N PHE A 3 6.24 8.42 -25.96
CA PHE A 3 7.23 9.48 -26.17
C PHE A 3 8.62 8.83 -26.08
N GLY A 4 9.16 8.41 -27.22
CA GLY A 4 10.38 7.60 -27.26
C GLY A 4 10.21 6.29 -26.48
N ARG A 5 11.03 6.08 -25.45
CA ARG A 5 10.98 4.89 -24.57
C ARG A 5 9.89 4.97 -23.47
N PHE A 6 9.24 6.12 -23.29
CA PHE A 6 8.29 6.34 -22.20
C PHE A 6 6.84 6.15 -22.67
N ARG A 7 6.07 5.28 -21.99
CA ARG A 7 4.64 5.06 -22.24
C ARG A 7 3.82 5.93 -21.30
N ILE A 8 3.08 6.89 -21.85
CA ILE A 8 2.04 7.61 -21.11
C ILE A 8 0.75 6.81 -21.28
N GLY A 9 0.41 6.03 -20.25
CA GLY A 9 -0.84 5.29 -20.14
C GLY A 9 -1.93 6.10 -19.44
N MET A 10 -3.19 5.66 -19.59
CA MET A 10 -4.35 6.33 -19.01
C MET A 10 -4.26 6.41 -17.48
N ARG A 11 -3.67 5.41 -16.83
CA ARG A 11 -3.44 5.38 -15.38
C ARG A 11 -2.57 6.57 -14.91
N THR A 12 -1.54 6.93 -15.67
CA THR A 12 -0.64 8.04 -15.33
C THR A 12 -1.41 9.36 -15.37
N MET A 13 -2.22 9.58 -16.42
CA MET A 13 -3.05 10.78 -16.56
C MET A 13 -4.08 10.88 -15.44
N LYS A 14 -4.78 9.79 -15.12
CA LYS A 14 -5.72 9.74 -13.99
C LYS A 14 -5.06 10.08 -12.65
N THR A 15 -3.85 9.57 -12.43
CA THR A 15 -3.09 9.83 -11.21
C THR A 15 -2.74 11.31 -11.09
N ALA A 16 -2.22 11.92 -12.16
CA ALA A 16 -1.91 13.35 -12.19
C ALA A 16 -3.16 14.21 -11.97
N LEU A 17 -4.28 13.84 -12.61
CA LEU A 17 -5.57 14.49 -12.43
C LEU A 17 -6.09 14.36 -10.98
N ALA A 18 -5.93 13.19 -10.35
CA ALA A 18 -6.31 12.99 -8.96
C ALA A 18 -5.54 13.91 -8.01
N VAL A 19 -4.24 14.03 -8.21
CA VAL A 19 -3.39 14.95 -7.44
C VAL A 19 -3.82 16.40 -7.65
N MET A 20 -4.07 16.80 -8.90
CA MET A 20 -4.57 18.15 -9.22
C MET A 20 -5.89 18.45 -8.52
N ILE A 21 -6.84 17.51 -8.52
CA ILE A 21 -8.13 17.66 -7.82
C ILE A 21 -7.91 17.77 -6.31
N CYS A 22 -7.05 16.95 -5.70
CA CYS A 22 -6.75 17.06 -4.27
C CYS A 22 -6.18 18.43 -3.90
N ILE A 23 -5.24 18.96 -4.69
CA ILE A 23 -4.65 20.29 -4.49
C ILE A 23 -5.74 21.36 -4.60
N PHE A 24 -6.56 21.29 -5.65
CA PHE A 24 -7.63 22.25 -5.88
C PHE A 24 -8.67 22.25 -4.76
N LEU A 25 -9.11 21.06 -4.32
CA LEU A 25 -10.04 20.92 -3.20
C LEU A 25 -9.49 21.55 -1.92
N PHE A 26 -8.23 21.28 -1.57
CA PHE A 26 -7.63 21.83 -0.35
C PHE A 26 -7.46 23.34 -0.40
N HIS A 27 -7.18 23.89 -1.59
CA HIS A 27 -7.10 25.33 -1.81
C HIS A 27 -8.46 26.01 -1.58
N ILE A 28 -9.54 25.50 -2.20
CA ILE A 28 -10.87 26.12 -2.07
C ILE A 28 -11.49 25.95 -0.68
N THR A 29 -11.17 24.85 0.03
CA THR A 29 -11.68 24.63 1.40
C THR A 29 -10.77 25.25 2.47
N ASN A 30 -9.65 25.87 2.08
CA ASN A 30 -8.62 26.40 2.97
C ASN A 30 -8.19 25.42 4.09
N ARG A 31 -8.03 24.13 3.71
CA ARG A 31 -7.83 23.01 4.65
C ARG A 31 -6.37 22.82 5.08
N GLY A 32 -5.43 23.46 4.40
CA GLY A 32 -3.99 23.33 4.62
C GLY A 32 -3.30 22.51 3.53
N ALA A 33 -2.23 21.79 3.90
CA ALA A 33 -1.38 21.10 2.93
C ALA A 33 -2.04 19.81 2.36
N PRO A 34 -2.18 19.66 1.03
CA PRO A 34 -2.86 18.52 0.40
C PRO A 34 -2.04 17.22 0.36
N MET A 35 -0.86 17.18 0.99
CA MET A 35 0.11 16.09 0.83
C MET A 35 -0.49 14.71 1.09
N ILE A 36 -1.30 14.59 2.14
CA ILE A 36 -1.84 13.29 2.58
C ILE A 36 -2.97 12.82 1.67
N ALA A 37 -3.85 13.74 1.26
CA ALA A 37 -4.88 13.44 0.29
C ALA A 37 -4.28 13.08 -1.08
N ALA A 38 -3.29 13.82 -1.56
CA ALA A 38 -2.61 13.54 -2.81
C ALA A 38 -1.93 12.16 -2.81
N LEU A 39 -1.17 11.84 -1.74
CA LEU A 39 -0.56 10.51 -1.59
C LEU A 39 -1.63 9.42 -1.52
N ALA A 40 -2.68 9.61 -0.73
CA ALA A 40 -3.77 8.64 -0.64
C ALA A 40 -4.45 8.41 -1.98
N ALA A 41 -4.61 9.44 -2.81
CA ALA A 41 -5.15 9.33 -4.16
C ALA A 41 -4.23 8.48 -5.06
N VAL A 42 -2.94 8.81 -5.11
CA VAL A 42 -1.92 8.06 -5.89
C VAL A 42 -1.89 6.60 -5.47
N PHE A 43 -1.89 6.33 -4.17
CA PHE A 43 -1.85 4.97 -3.66
C PHE A 43 -3.16 4.22 -3.84
N SER A 44 -4.32 4.88 -3.89
CA SER A 44 -5.61 4.19 -4.06
C SER A 44 -5.94 3.92 -5.52
N LEU A 45 -5.37 4.68 -6.46
CA LEU A 45 -5.62 4.49 -7.89
C LEU A 45 -4.94 3.20 -8.41
N ARG A 46 -5.75 2.27 -8.90
CA ARG A 46 -5.33 0.98 -9.48
C ARG A 46 -5.83 0.85 -10.91
N GLN A 47 -5.45 -0.23 -11.60
CA GLN A 47 -5.95 -0.52 -12.95
C GLN A 47 -7.48 -0.69 -12.94
N ASP A 48 -8.00 -1.49 -12.01
CA ASP A 48 -9.43 -1.74 -11.87
C ASP A 48 -10.08 -1.00 -10.70
N LEU A 49 -11.38 -0.73 -10.85
CA LEU A 49 -12.18 -0.05 -9.84
C LEU A 49 -12.31 -0.89 -8.56
N THR A 50 -12.57 -2.19 -8.70
CA THR A 50 -12.70 -3.12 -7.56
C THR A 50 -11.44 -3.14 -6.71
N THR A 51 -10.28 -3.25 -7.37
CA THR A 51 -8.98 -3.20 -6.72
C THR A 51 -8.70 -1.83 -6.11
N SER A 52 -9.13 -0.74 -6.75
CA SER A 52 -9.01 0.62 -6.20
C SER A 52 -9.83 0.80 -4.93
N VAL A 53 -11.06 0.28 -4.90
CA VAL A 53 -11.96 0.31 -3.73
C VAL A 53 -11.41 -0.56 -2.61
N SER A 54 -11.00 -1.79 -2.91
CA SER A 54 -10.41 -2.71 -1.94
C SER A 54 -9.15 -2.10 -1.30
N PHE A 55 -8.22 -1.60 -2.12
CA PHE A 55 -7.00 -0.97 -1.64
C PHE A 55 -7.27 0.32 -0.87
N GLY A 56 -8.24 1.12 -1.33
CA GLY A 56 -8.70 2.33 -0.64
C GLY A 56 -9.24 2.04 0.77
N ARG A 57 -10.09 1.02 0.91
CA ARG A 57 -10.60 0.56 2.20
C ARG A 57 -9.46 0.10 3.11
N SER A 58 -8.54 -0.70 2.59
CA SER A 58 -7.37 -1.15 3.35
C SER A 58 -6.52 0.00 3.87
N ARG A 59 -6.37 1.06 3.08
CA ARG A 59 -5.62 2.26 3.45
C ARG A 59 -6.32 3.09 4.51
N ILE A 60 -7.64 3.26 4.41
CA ILE A 60 -8.43 3.97 5.43
C ILE A 60 -8.32 3.22 6.76
N LEU A 61 -8.54 1.89 6.76
CA LEU A 61 -8.39 1.06 7.96
C LEU A 61 -6.96 1.11 8.51
N GLY A 62 -5.96 1.02 7.65
CA GLY A 62 -4.56 1.11 8.04
C GLY A 62 -4.22 2.44 8.70
N ASN A 63 -4.58 3.57 8.09
CA ASN A 63 -4.33 4.89 8.67
C ASN A 63 -5.11 5.14 9.96
N THR A 64 -6.32 4.62 10.08
CA THR A 64 -7.05 4.64 11.36
C THR A 64 -6.31 3.87 12.44
N LEU A 65 -5.87 2.65 12.14
CA LEU A 65 -5.10 1.83 13.07
C LEU A 65 -3.78 2.53 13.47
N GLY A 66 -3.03 3.03 12.48
CA GLY A 66 -1.79 3.77 12.72
C GLY A 66 -1.99 5.02 13.58
N GLY A 67 -3.07 5.77 13.34
CA GLY A 67 -3.44 6.94 14.14
C GLY A 67 -3.79 6.57 15.58
N LEU A 68 -4.57 5.51 15.80
CA LEU A 68 -4.91 5.02 17.14
C LEU A 68 -3.67 4.60 17.93
N PHE A 69 -2.78 3.83 17.30
CA PHE A 69 -1.53 3.39 17.94
C PHE A 69 -0.55 4.55 18.17
N ALA A 70 -0.55 5.58 17.33
CA ALA A 70 0.22 6.80 17.58
C ALA A 70 -0.30 7.59 18.79
N ILE A 71 -1.63 7.73 18.91
CA ILE A 71 -2.25 8.39 20.06
C ILE A 71 -1.92 7.61 21.34
N PHE A 72 -2.02 6.29 21.30
CA PHE A 72 -1.61 5.43 22.41
C PHE A 72 -0.13 5.64 22.77
N TYR A 73 0.77 5.61 21.79
CA TYR A 73 2.19 5.89 21.99
C TYR A 73 2.42 7.27 22.62
N PHE A 74 1.72 8.30 22.16
CA PHE A 74 1.83 9.66 22.67
C PHE A 74 1.51 9.73 24.17
N PHE A 75 0.40 9.13 24.61
CA PHE A 75 0.03 9.09 26.04
C PHE A 75 1.08 8.38 26.90
N VAL A 76 1.57 7.22 26.44
CA VAL A 76 2.62 6.48 27.17
C VAL A 76 3.92 7.28 27.19
N SER A 77 4.34 7.87 26.07
CA SER A 77 5.54 8.69 25.97
C SER A 77 5.46 9.90 26.92
N GLN A 78 4.32 10.57 26.99
CA GLN A 78 4.10 11.69 27.90
C GLN A 78 4.18 11.27 29.38
N PHE A 79 3.59 10.13 29.75
CA PHE A 79 3.67 9.59 31.11
C PHE A 79 5.12 9.32 31.56
N PHE A 80 5.98 8.89 30.64
CA PHE A 80 7.41 8.66 30.88
C PHE A 80 8.30 9.88 30.54
N HIS A 81 7.75 11.10 30.50
CA HIS A 81 8.51 12.33 30.21
C HIS A 81 9.34 12.26 28.92
N ASN A 82 8.81 11.62 27.89
CA ASN A 82 9.47 11.42 26.60
C ASN A 82 10.82 10.68 26.69
N ASN A 83 10.95 9.72 27.62
CA ASN A 83 12.17 8.94 27.79
C ASN A 83 12.54 8.17 26.52
N PHE A 84 13.82 8.25 26.14
CA PHE A 84 14.37 7.55 24.98
C PHE A 84 14.15 6.04 25.01
N LEU A 85 14.17 5.39 26.18
CA LEU A 85 13.93 3.95 26.31
C LEU A 85 12.51 3.56 25.90
N VAL A 86 11.51 4.41 26.16
CA VAL A 86 10.14 4.18 25.68
C VAL A 86 10.12 4.23 24.16
N GLN A 87 10.77 5.22 23.55
CA GLN A 87 10.89 5.26 22.10
C GLN A 87 11.65 4.04 21.54
N LEU A 88 12.72 3.61 22.20
CA LEU A 88 13.57 2.50 21.76
C LEU A 88 12.83 1.15 21.77
N PHE A 89 12.05 0.87 22.81
CA PHE A 89 11.40 -0.44 23.00
C PHE A 89 9.92 -0.46 22.65
N LEU A 90 9.15 0.57 23.00
CA LEU A 90 7.71 0.59 22.75
C LEU A 90 7.41 0.73 21.26
N LEU A 91 8.13 1.61 20.55
CA LEU A 91 7.82 1.91 19.16
C LEU A 91 7.98 0.69 18.24
N PRO A 92 9.07 -0.11 18.31
CA PRO A 92 9.15 -1.39 17.58
C PRO A 92 8.11 -2.42 18.05
N ALA A 93 7.79 -2.47 19.34
CA ALA A 93 6.76 -3.37 19.85
C ALA A 93 5.38 -3.05 19.24
N LEU A 94 5.02 -1.76 19.14
CA LEU A 94 3.78 -1.33 18.49
C LEU A 94 3.76 -1.65 17.00
N VAL A 95 4.91 -1.54 16.31
CA VAL A 95 5.01 -1.98 14.91
C VAL A 95 4.67 -3.47 14.78
N ALA A 96 5.24 -4.32 15.64
CA ALA A 96 4.94 -5.75 15.63
C ALA A 96 3.44 -6.01 15.91
N VAL A 97 2.85 -5.31 16.88
CA VAL A 97 1.41 -5.41 17.18
C VAL A 97 0.56 -4.99 15.98
N ILE A 98 0.89 -3.89 15.30
CA ILE A 98 0.18 -3.44 14.09
C ILE A 98 0.23 -4.50 12.98
N ILE A 99 1.39 -5.13 12.77
CA ILE A 99 1.56 -6.19 11.76
C ILE A 99 0.65 -7.37 12.10
N ILE A 100 0.77 -7.91 13.32
CA ILE A 100 0.01 -9.09 13.76
C ILE A 100 -1.49 -8.81 13.72
N PHE A 101 -1.93 -7.65 14.22
CA PHE A 101 -3.34 -7.29 14.24
C PHE A 101 -3.89 -7.10 12.82
N SER A 102 -3.16 -6.39 11.96
CA SER A 102 -3.57 -6.17 10.58
C SER A 102 -3.64 -7.47 9.77
N ASP A 103 -2.71 -8.38 10.00
CA ASP A 103 -2.72 -9.72 9.40
C ASP A 103 -3.91 -10.55 9.90
N GLY A 104 -4.17 -10.52 11.21
CA GLY A 104 -5.32 -11.20 11.81
C GLY A 104 -6.69 -10.74 11.27
N ILE A 105 -6.80 -9.50 10.79
CA ILE A 105 -8.02 -8.97 10.13
C ILE A 105 -7.95 -9.04 8.60
N ASN A 106 -6.95 -9.72 8.03
CA ASN A 106 -6.69 -9.84 6.60
C ASN A 106 -6.52 -8.49 5.87
N ASN A 107 -5.99 -7.47 6.55
CA ASN A 107 -5.75 -6.14 5.99
C ASN A 107 -4.28 -5.92 5.59
N ASN A 108 -3.69 -6.89 4.90
CA ASN A 108 -2.25 -6.92 4.62
C ASN A 108 -1.80 -5.74 3.74
N ALA A 109 -2.65 -5.32 2.81
CA ALA A 109 -2.43 -4.13 1.98
C ALA A 109 -2.38 -2.81 2.79
N GLY A 110 -2.95 -2.79 3.99
CA GLY A 110 -2.99 -1.63 4.89
C GLY A 110 -1.82 -1.53 5.86
N ILE A 111 -1.04 -2.58 6.07
CA ILE A 111 0.05 -2.66 7.08
C ILE A 111 1.03 -1.50 6.95
N VAL A 112 1.56 -1.31 5.73
CA VAL A 112 2.54 -0.24 5.46
C VAL A 112 1.95 1.13 5.76
N SER A 113 0.67 1.35 5.42
CA SER A 113 -0.01 2.62 5.71
C SER A 113 -0.20 2.85 7.21
N ALA A 114 -0.54 1.80 7.96
CA ALA A 114 -0.69 1.87 9.41
C ALA A 114 0.63 2.21 10.10
N ILE A 115 1.70 1.48 9.77
CA ILE A 115 3.03 1.70 10.34
C ILE A 115 3.55 3.09 9.98
N ALA A 116 3.46 3.50 8.70
CA ALA A 116 3.93 4.81 8.27
C ALA A 116 3.17 5.95 8.96
N THR A 117 1.85 5.82 9.13
CA THR A 117 1.06 6.80 9.85
C THR A 117 1.44 6.85 11.32
N MET A 118 1.58 5.70 11.98
CA MET A 118 1.99 5.64 13.37
C MET A 118 3.36 6.29 13.59
N LEU A 119 4.36 5.88 12.81
CA LEU A 119 5.73 6.38 12.92
C LEU A 119 5.80 7.88 12.66
N LEU A 120 5.11 8.37 11.63
CA LEU A 120 5.19 9.79 11.31
C LEU A 120 4.57 10.64 12.42
N ILE A 121 3.44 10.23 12.99
CA ILE A 121 2.82 10.96 14.10
C ILE A 121 3.70 10.85 15.36
N ALA A 122 4.14 9.64 15.72
CA ALA A 122 4.93 9.37 16.91
C ALA A 122 6.30 10.07 16.93
N LEU A 123 6.92 10.24 15.76
CA LEU A 123 8.24 10.86 15.58
C LEU A 123 8.18 12.33 15.14
N SER A 124 6.99 12.92 15.00
CA SER A 124 6.86 14.35 14.69
C SER A 124 7.24 15.21 15.89
N LEU A 125 7.80 16.40 15.62
CA LEU A 125 8.37 17.30 16.62
C LEU A 125 7.31 17.98 17.50
N ASP A 126 6.14 18.32 16.95
CA ASP A 126 5.04 18.94 17.69
C ASP A 126 4.09 17.90 18.29
N LYS A 127 4.47 17.40 19.46
CA LYS A 127 3.71 16.36 20.15
C LYS A 127 2.34 16.84 20.65
N SER A 128 2.15 18.13 20.93
CA SER A 128 0.91 18.70 21.46
C SER A 128 -0.30 18.57 20.52
N GLU A 129 -0.07 18.53 19.21
CA GLU A 129 -1.13 18.43 18.20
C GLU A 129 -1.30 16.99 17.66
N SER A 130 -0.67 15.99 18.29
CA SER A 130 -0.61 14.61 17.77
C SER A 130 -2.00 13.99 17.53
N ILE A 131 -2.98 14.29 18.41
CA ILE A 131 -4.35 13.78 18.27
C ILE A 131 -5.06 14.44 17.10
N LEU A 132 -5.03 15.78 17.00
CA LEU A 132 -5.65 16.51 15.90
C LEU A 132 -5.01 16.11 14.57
N TYR A 133 -3.69 15.97 14.54
CA TYR A 133 -2.95 15.53 13.38
C TYR A 133 -3.30 14.09 12.97
N ALA A 134 -3.49 13.17 13.92
CA ALA A 134 -3.97 11.82 13.64
C ALA A 134 -5.37 11.79 13.02
N LEU A 135 -6.29 12.64 13.51
CA LEU A 135 -7.63 12.77 12.94
C LEU A 135 -7.59 13.38 11.54
N GLN A 136 -6.79 14.44 11.33
CA GLN A 136 -6.56 15.04 10.02
C GLN A 136 -6.00 14.02 9.04
N ARG A 137 -5.05 13.17 9.48
CA ARG A 137 -4.48 12.07 8.68
C ARG A 137 -5.54 11.13 8.13
N VAL A 138 -6.45 10.65 8.98
CA VAL A 138 -7.53 9.74 8.58
C VAL A 138 -8.47 10.44 7.60
N ALA A 139 -8.88 11.67 7.93
CA ALA A 139 -9.80 12.45 7.09
C ALA A 139 -9.19 12.78 5.71
N ASP A 140 -7.94 13.22 5.66
CA ASP A 140 -7.26 13.55 4.39
C ASP A 140 -7.04 12.31 3.54
N THR A 141 -6.74 11.18 4.17
CA THR A 141 -6.65 9.89 3.47
C THR A 141 -7.98 9.51 2.85
N PHE A 142 -9.07 9.68 3.61
CA PHE A 142 -10.42 9.43 3.11
C PHE A 142 -10.76 10.32 1.91
N ILE A 143 -10.44 11.62 1.96
CA ILE A 143 -10.64 12.56 0.84
C ILE A 143 -9.87 12.08 -0.39
N GLY A 144 -8.58 11.80 -0.25
CA GLY A 144 -7.73 11.34 -1.36
C GLY A 144 -8.20 10.03 -1.97
N THR A 145 -8.52 9.04 -1.13
CA THR A 145 -9.06 7.75 -1.57
C THR A 145 -10.39 7.92 -2.30
N THR A 146 -11.28 8.78 -1.82
CA THR A 146 -12.56 9.08 -2.47
C THR A 146 -12.33 9.69 -3.87
N VAL A 147 -11.44 10.68 -3.98
CA VAL A 147 -11.09 11.30 -5.28
C VAL A 147 -10.55 10.26 -6.26
N ALA A 148 -9.68 9.36 -5.80
CA ALA A 148 -9.12 8.31 -6.66
C ALA A 148 -10.18 7.30 -7.14
N ILE A 149 -11.08 6.86 -6.26
CA ILE A 149 -12.16 5.94 -6.61
C ILE A 149 -13.12 6.60 -7.61
N LEU A 150 -13.51 7.86 -7.37
CA LEU A 150 -14.38 8.62 -8.27
C LEU A 150 -13.75 8.78 -9.66
N LEU A 151 -12.48 9.18 -9.73
CA LEU A 151 -11.79 9.31 -11.00
C LEU A 151 -11.66 7.97 -11.74
N ASN A 152 -11.38 6.89 -11.02
CA ASN A 152 -11.27 5.57 -11.66
C ASN A 152 -12.62 5.03 -12.12
N PHE A 153 -13.71 5.44 -11.48
CA PHE A 153 -15.08 5.15 -11.92
C PHE A 153 -15.46 5.94 -13.18
N LEU A 154 -15.18 7.24 -13.21
CA LEU A 154 -15.59 8.16 -14.27
C LEU A 154 -14.78 7.97 -15.56
N ILE A 155 -13.48 7.73 -15.45
CA ILE A 155 -12.59 7.62 -16.60
C ILE A 155 -12.29 6.13 -16.79
N ARG A 156 -12.82 5.48 -17.83
CA ARG A 156 -12.52 4.07 -18.14
C ARG A 156 -11.44 3.97 -19.23
N PRO A 157 -10.53 2.99 -19.15
CA PRO A 157 -9.54 2.79 -20.20
C PRO A 157 -10.23 2.34 -21.51
N PRO A 158 -9.78 2.84 -22.68
CA PRO A 158 -10.27 2.40 -23.98
C PRO A 158 -9.93 0.92 -24.24
N GLU A 159 -10.70 0.28 -25.11
CA GLU A 159 -10.62 -1.17 -25.36
C GLU A 159 -9.25 -1.62 -25.87
N GLN A 160 -8.63 -0.83 -26.75
CA GLN A 160 -7.26 -1.06 -27.25
C GLN A 160 -6.20 -1.14 -26.15
N GLU A 161 -6.28 -0.28 -25.12
CA GLU A 161 -5.31 -0.30 -24.01
C GLU A 161 -5.48 -1.54 -23.13
N LYS A 162 -6.69 -2.11 -23.07
CA LYS A 162 -6.96 -3.38 -22.39
C LYS A 162 -6.39 -4.56 -23.17
N GLU A 163 -6.56 -4.57 -24.50
CA GLU A 163 -5.98 -5.61 -25.36
C GLU A 163 -4.45 -5.61 -25.26
N GLU A 164 -3.81 -4.44 -25.35
CA GLU A 164 -2.36 -4.31 -25.14
C GLU A 164 -1.93 -4.87 -23.78
N ALA A 165 -2.61 -4.48 -22.70
CA ALA A 165 -2.30 -4.98 -21.35
C ALA A 165 -2.46 -6.50 -21.25
N LEU A 166 -3.52 -7.06 -21.84
CA LEU A 166 -3.77 -8.49 -21.84
C LEU A 166 -2.69 -9.25 -22.62
N THR A 167 -2.25 -8.73 -23.77
CA THR A 167 -1.14 -9.33 -24.53
C THR A 167 0.18 -9.28 -23.78
N GLU A 168 0.47 -8.19 -23.07
CA GLU A 168 1.64 -8.07 -22.19
C GLU A 168 1.56 -9.11 -21.04
N ASP A 169 0.42 -9.23 -20.36
CA ASP A 169 0.21 -10.19 -19.27
C ASP A 169 0.33 -11.64 -19.74
N LEU A 170 -0.23 -11.98 -20.92
CA LEU A 170 -0.12 -13.31 -21.52
C LEU A 170 1.32 -13.68 -21.87
N ALA A 171 2.12 -12.72 -22.34
CA ALA A 171 3.53 -12.95 -22.62
C ALA A 171 4.31 -13.28 -21.34
N ILE A 172 4.06 -12.54 -20.26
CA ILE A 172 4.68 -12.77 -18.93
C ILE A 172 4.26 -14.13 -18.37
N LEU A 173 2.99 -14.52 -18.52
CA LEU A 173 2.50 -15.80 -18.04
C LEU A 173 3.15 -16.98 -18.77
N LYS A 174 3.34 -16.89 -20.09
CA LYS A 174 4.06 -17.91 -20.87
C LYS A 174 5.51 -18.06 -20.40
N GLU A 175 6.22 -16.96 -20.20
CA GLU A 175 7.59 -16.98 -19.67
C GLU A 175 7.67 -17.64 -18.29
N LYS A 176 6.66 -17.38 -17.42
CA LYS A 176 6.57 -18.02 -16.10
C LYS A 176 6.27 -19.52 -16.21
N GLU A 177 5.42 -19.93 -17.15
CA GLU A 177 5.09 -21.33 -17.39
C GLU A 177 6.32 -22.12 -17.86
N GLU A 178 7.10 -21.57 -18.79
CA GLU A 178 8.36 -22.17 -19.26
C GLU A 178 9.35 -22.37 -18.11
N LYS A 179 9.59 -21.32 -17.31
CA LYS A 179 10.44 -21.41 -16.10
C LYS A 179 9.93 -22.44 -15.09
N LEU A 180 8.62 -22.56 -14.94
CA LEU A 180 8.02 -23.54 -14.04
C LEU A 180 8.25 -24.95 -14.54
N GLN A 181 8.18 -25.19 -15.85
CA GLN A 181 8.46 -26.48 -16.46
C GLN A 181 9.94 -26.87 -16.30
N GLU A 182 10.87 -25.94 -16.46
CA GLU A 182 12.30 -26.17 -16.20
C GLU A 182 12.55 -26.56 -14.73
N LEU A 183 11.97 -25.81 -13.79
CA LEU A 183 12.09 -26.12 -12.35
C LEU A 183 11.47 -27.47 -12.00
N LEU A 184 10.34 -27.83 -12.62
CA LEU A 184 9.73 -29.14 -12.42
C LEU A 184 10.63 -30.27 -12.92
N ALA A 185 11.28 -30.10 -14.08
CA ALA A 185 12.22 -31.08 -14.61
C ALA A 185 13.44 -31.26 -13.67
N GLU A 186 14.01 -30.17 -13.17
CA GLU A 186 15.15 -30.21 -12.24
C GLU A 186 14.78 -30.90 -10.92
N VAL A 187 13.57 -30.65 -10.39
CA VAL A 187 13.09 -31.31 -9.16
C VAL A 187 12.86 -32.81 -9.41
N GLN A 188 12.32 -33.20 -10.56
CA GLN A 188 12.13 -34.61 -10.91
C GLN A 188 13.46 -35.37 -11.05
N GLU A 189 14.47 -34.74 -11.65
CA GLU A 189 15.82 -35.29 -11.74
C GLU A 189 16.42 -35.50 -10.33
N LYS A 190 16.32 -34.51 -9.44
CA LYS A 190 16.77 -34.63 -8.05
C LYS A 190 16.03 -35.70 -7.26
N ILE A 191 14.76 -35.94 -7.53
CA ILE A 191 13.98 -37.02 -6.90
C ILE A 191 14.49 -38.39 -7.38
N GLN A 192 14.77 -38.54 -8.68
CA GLN A 192 15.35 -39.79 -9.22
C GLN A 192 16.76 -40.07 -8.68
N ASP A 193 17.58 -39.04 -8.51
CA ASP A 193 18.92 -39.19 -7.92
C ASP A 193 18.91 -39.46 -6.40
N GLN A 194 17.78 -39.19 -5.72
CA GLN A 194 17.59 -39.47 -4.28
C GLN A 194 16.89 -40.80 -3.97
N GLU A 195 16.36 -41.52 -4.97
CA GLU A 195 15.88 -42.89 -4.75
C GLU A 195 17.06 -43.82 -4.40
N PRO A 196 17.03 -44.54 -3.26
CA PRO A 196 18.13 -45.42 -2.88
C PRO A 196 18.28 -46.53 -3.93
N LYS A 197 19.47 -46.66 -4.53
CA LYS A 197 19.84 -47.84 -5.32
C LYS A 197 19.66 -49.08 -4.44
N ASP A 198 18.63 -49.85 -4.74
CA ASP A 198 18.25 -51.08 -4.05
C ASP A 198 19.49 -51.98 -3.82
N PRO A 199 19.84 -52.32 -2.56
CA PRO A 199 20.95 -53.21 -2.25
C PRO A 199 20.66 -54.70 -2.58
N SER A 200 19.53 -55.05 -3.19
CA SER A 200 19.12 -56.45 -3.41
C SER A 200 19.75 -57.19 -4.61
N LYS A 201 20.76 -56.63 -5.30
CA LYS A 201 21.55 -57.37 -6.29
C LYS A 201 22.98 -57.66 -5.81
N LYS A 202 23.13 -58.73 -5.04
CA LYS A 202 24.37 -59.52 -4.90
C LYS A 202 24.05 -60.99 -5.09
#